data_AF-A0A2M7WTI2-F1
#
_entry.id   AF-A0A2M7WTI2-F1
#
_cell.length_a   1.000
_cell.length_b   1.000
_cell.length_c   1.000
_cell.angle_alpha   90.00
_cell.angle_beta   90.00
_cell.angle_gamma   90.00
#
_symmetry.space_group_name_H-M   'P 1'
#
loop_
_entity.id
_entity.type
_entity.pdbx_description
1 polymer ?
#
loop_
_entity_poly.entity_id
_entity_poly.type
_entity_poly.pdbx_seq_one_letter_code
_entity_poly.pdbx_strand_id
1 'polypeptide(L)' 'VAGGFTVYSLVKAIMGIRLSEEDEYMGADLAIHSISANPEQDMANH' A
#
# COMPACT_ATOMS: atom_id res chain seq x y z
N VAL A 1 -14.73 19.38 8.90
CA VAL A 1 -14.77 17.96 9.32
C VAL A 1 -15.78 17.15 8.51
N ALA A 2 -17.07 17.51 8.47
CA ALA A 2 -18.10 16.75 7.76
C ALA A 2 -17.77 16.45 6.28
N GLY A 3 -17.33 17.45 5.49
CA GLY A 3 -16.98 17.23 4.08
C GLY A 3 -15.82 16.25 3.87
N GLY A 4 -14.78 16.32 4.71
CA GLY A 4 -13.66 15.37 4.64
C GLY A 4 -14.09 13.94 4.96
N PHE A 5 -15.01 13.78 5.91
CA PHE A 5 -15.59 12.46 6.23
C PHE A 5 -16.43 11.92 5.08
N THR A 6 -17.22 12.76 4.41
CA THR A 6 -18.02 12.40 3.23
C THR A 6 -17.12 11.94 2.07
N VAL A 7 -16.06 12.70 1.77
CA VAL A 7 -15.12 12.34 0.69
C VAL A 7 -14.40 11.03 1.01
N TYR A 8 -13.82 10.91 2.22
CA TYR A 8 -13.14 9.69 2.64
C TYR A 8 -14.04 8.46 2.55
N SER A 9 -15.27 8.56 3.06
CA SER A 9 -16.20 7.43 3.10
C SER A 9 -16.63 7.00 1.70
N LEU A 10 -16.85 7.96 0.80
CA LEU A 10 -17.20 7.65 -0.59
C LEU A 10 -16.05 6.90 -1.26
N VAL A 11 -14.83 7.47 -1.25
CA VAL A 11 -13.66 6.86 -1.89
C VAL A 11 -13.38 5.46 -1.32
N LYS A 12 -13.49 5.31 0.01
CA LYS A 12 -13.33 4.00 0.66
C LYS A 12 -14.34 2.96 0.16
N ALA A 13 -15.61 3.34 0.01
CA ALA A 13 -16.67 2.43 -0.39
C ALA A 13 -16.57 1.96 -1.85
N ILE A 14 -16.04 2.80 -2.74
CA ILE A 14 -15.97 2.49 -4.17
C ILE A 14 -14.61 1.92 -4.63
N MET A 15 -13.50 2.35 -4.02
CA MET A 15 -12.16 2.03 -4.54
C MET A 15 -11.38 1.04 -3.68
N GLY A 16 -11.72 0.85 -2.40
CA GLY A 16 -10.90 0.04 -1.49
C GLY A 16 -9.48 0.60 -1.37
N ILE A 17 -9.31 1.69 -0.61
CA ILE A 17 -8.05 2.48 -0.57
C ILE A 17 -6.97 1.97 0.40
N ARG A 18 -7.18 0.81 1.02
CA ARG A 18 -6.24 0.24 1.99
C ARG A 18 -5.81 -1.14 1.51
N LEU A 19 -4.52 -1.41 1.60
CA LEU A 19 -3.92 -2.69 1.27
C LEU A 19 -4.41 -3.78 2.25
N SER A 20 -4.25 -5.05 1.85
CA SER A 20 -4.44 -6.16 2.78
C SER A 20 -3.37 -6.12 3.87
N GLU A 21 -3.59 -6.78 5.00
CA GLU A 21 -2.61 -6.80 6.10
C GLU A 21 -1.26 -7.42 5.66
N GLU A 22 -1.31 -8.44 4.79
CA GLU A 22 -0.14 -9.06 4.19
C GLU A 22 0.60 -8.11 3.23
N ASP A 23 -0.14 -7.42 2.36
CA ASP A 23 0.44 -6.44 1.43
C ASP A 23 1.01 -5.21 2.15
N GLU A 24 0.37 -4.77 3.24
CA GLU A 24 0.91 -3.72 4.11
C GLU A 24 2.21 -4.16 4.78
N TYR A 25 2.29 -5.43 5.19
CA TYR A 25 3.50 -5.99 5.79
C TYR A 25 4.65 -6.11 4.79
N MET A 26 4.38 -6.55 3.56
CA MET A 26 5.38 -6.62 2.49
C MET A 26 5.85 -5.24 2.01
N GLY A 27 5.00 -4.22 2.12
CA GLY A 27 5.28 -2.86 1.67
C GLY A 27 4.69 -2.55 0.28
N ALA A 28 4.25 -1.31 0.09
CA ALA A 28 3.50 -0.89 -1.09
C ALA A 28 4.28 -1.00 -2.42
N ASP A 29 5.60 -0.79 -2.39
CA ASP A 29 6.45 -0.90 -3.58
C ASP A 29 6.50 -2.34 -4.10
N LEU A 30 6.57 -3.32 -3.20
CA LEU A 30 6.52 -4.73 -3.58
C LEU A 30 5.09 -5.19 -3.88
N ALA A 31 4.12 -4.80 -3.06
CA ALA A 31 2.72 -5.27 -3.18
C ALA A 31 1.98 -4.68 -4.40
N ILE A 32 2.32 -3.47 -4.83
CA ILE A 32 1.65 -2.81 -5.97
C ILE A 32 2.56 -2.76 -7.20
N HIS A 33 3.84 -2.45 -7.02
CA HIS A 33 4.77 -2.21 -8.13
C HIS A 33 5.73 -3.36 -8.39
N SER A 34 5.75 -4.40 -7.54
CA SER A 34 6.66 -5.56 -7.64
C SER A 34 8.14 -5.19 -7.72
N ILE A 35 8.52 -4.07 -7.06
CA ILE A 35 9.89 -3.58 -7.01
C ILE A 35 10.37 -3.63 -5.55
N SER A 36 11.52 -4.25 -5.32
CA SER A 36 12.16 -4.20 -4.01
C SER A 36 12.70 -2.79 -3.73
N ALA A 37 12.44 -2.30 -2.52
CA ALA A 37 12.90 -0.99 -2.07
C ALA A 37 14.37 -1.01 -1.62
N ASN A 38 14.95 -2.20 -1.36
CA ASN A 38 16.25 -2.35 -0.73
C ASN A 38 17.20 -3.24 -1.56
N PRO A 39 17.73 -2.72 -2.69
CA PRO A 39 18.54 -3.50 -3.61
C PRO A 39 19.86 -4.01 -2.98
N GLU A 40 20.46 -3.29 -2.03
CA GLU A 40 21.69 -3.76 -1.37
C GLU A 40 21.46 -5.03 -0.54
N GLN A 41 20.27 -5.17 0.05
CA GLN A 41 19.89 -6.33 0.86
C GLN A 41 19.63 -7.53 -0.05
N ASP A 42 18.95 -7.32 -1.17
CA ASP A 42 18.72 -8.36 -2.18
C ASP A 42 20.04 -8.90 -2.74
N MET A 43 20.98 -8.01 -3.06
CA MET A 43 22.31 -8.40 -3.55
C MET A 43 23.15 -9.16 -2.51
N ALA A 44 22.96 -8.90 -1.21
CA ALA A 44 23.65 -9.62 -0.14
C ALA A 44 23.03 -10.98 0.18
N ASN A 45 21.76 -11.17 -0.16
CA ASN A 45 21.02 -12.42 -0.01
C ASN A 45 21.14 -13.36 -1.24
N HIS A 46 21.72 -12.87 -2.33
CA HIS A 46 22.06 -13.61 -3.54
C HIS A 46 23.53 -14.04 -3.56
#